data_AF-A0A3M9ZUV8-F1
#
_entry.id   AF-A0A3M9ZUV8-F1
#
_cell.length_a   1.000
_cell.length_b   1.000
_cell.length_c   1.000
_cell.angle_alpha   90.00
_cell.angle_beta   90.00
_cell.angle_gamma   90.00
#
_symmetry.space_group_name_H-M   'P 1'
#
loop_
_entity.id
_entity.type
_entity.pdbx_description
1 polymer ?
#
loop_
_entity_poly.entity_id
_entity_poly.type
_entity_poly.pdbx_seq_one_letter_code
_entity_poly.pdbx_strand_id
1 'polypeptide(L)' 'MMASRGYDMTPTMYSPDGRIYQVEYAMETVKRGTVAIGICSKEGVIMAVEEKPRALQTSDITQKIFQVDFHIGVAAA' A
#
# COMPACT_ATOMS: atom_id res chain seq x y z
N MET A 1 -22.61 12.93 -21.33
CA MET A 1 -22.31 11.53 -21.67
C MET A 1 -20.81 11.44 -21.89
N MET A 2 -20.02 11.09 -20.87
CA MET A 2 -18.54 11.06 -21.00
C MET A 2 -18.13 9.75 -21.65
N ALA A 3 -17.45 9.87 -22.79
CA ALA A 3 -16.96 8.78 -23.62
C ALA A 3 -15.93 7.89 -22.90
N SER A 4 -15.96 6.61 -23.27
CA SER A 4 -15.01 5.53 -22.98
C SER A 4 -13.61 6.01 -22.54
N ARG A 5 -13.33 6.02 -21.23
CA ARG A 5 -11.98 6.22 -20.67
C ARG A 5 -11.34 4.91 -20.21
N GLY A 6 -11.81 3.78 -20.73
CA GLY A 6 -11.43 2.47 -20.20
C GLY A 6 -10.14 1.89 -20.75
N TYR A 7 -9.77 2.21 -22.00
CA TYR A 7 -8.86 1.31 -22.74
C TYR A 7 -7.75 1.98 -23.58
N ASP A 8 -7.75 3.30 -23.80
CA ASP A 8 -6.80 3.96 -24.74
C ASP A 8 -5.71 4.83 -24.09
N MET A 9 -5.46 4.70 -22.79
CA MET A 9 -4.33 5.38 -22.13
C MET A 9 -3.26 4.36 -21.79
N THR A 10 -2.07 4.49 -22.40
CA THR A 10 -0.90 3.71 -21.99
C THR A 10 -0.71 3.87 -20.47
N PRO A 11 -0.37 2.82 -19.69
CA PRO A 11 -0.34 2.88 -18.22
C PRO A 11 0.53 4.00 -17.63
N THR A 12 1.49 4.50 -18.40
CA THR A 12 2.44 5.57 -18.04
C THR A 12 2.16 6.91 -18.75
N MET A 13 1.01 7.05 -19.41
CA MET A 13 0.68 8.27 -20.15
C MET A 13 0.44 9.43 -19.18
N TYR A 14 1.11 10.55 -19.42
CA TYR A 14 0.82 11.81 -18.76
C TYR A 14 -0.51 12.36 -19.27
N SER A 15 -1.35 12.80 -18.34
CA SER A 15 -2.54 13.59 -18.63
C SER A 15 -2.16 14.99 -19.15
N PRO A 16 -3.11 15.75 -19.74
CA PRO A 16 -2.84 17.12 -20.19
C PRO A 16 -2.35 18.05 -19.08
N ASP A 17 -2.69 17.75 -17.82
CA ASP A 17 -2.22 18.46 -16.61
C ASP A 17 -0.92 17.87 -16.02
N GLY A 18 -0.24 16.96 -16.73
CA GLY A 18 1.07 16.44 -16.38
C GLY A 18 1.08 15.36 -15.30
N ARG A 19 -0.04 14.68 -15.06
CA ARG A 19 -0.21 13.67 -13.99
C ARG A 19 -0.32 12.28 -14.58
N ILE A 20 -0.03 11.25 -13.78
CA ILE A 20 -0.27 9.86 -14.15
C ILE A 20 -1.46 9.37 -13.35
N TYR A 21 -2.66 9.40 -13.95
CA TYR A 21 -3.90 9.03 -13.24
C TYR A 21 -3.85 7.61 -12.65
N GLN A 22 -3.10 6.69 -13.24
CA GLN A 22 -2.89 5.34 -12.69
C GLN A 22 -2.19 5.36 -11.31
N VAL A 23 -1.20 6.23 -11.11
CA VAL A 23 -0.52 6.40 -9.82
C VAL A 23 -1.49 6.96 -8.78
N GLU A 24 -2.39 7.85 -9.18
CA GLU A 24 -3.37 8.45 -8.29
C GLU A 24 -4.45 7.45 -7.88
N TYR A 25 -4.92 6.62 -8.81
CA TYR A 25 -5.83 5.52 -8.51
C TYR A 25 -5.21 4.49 -7.57
N ALA A 26 -3.91 4.19 -7.74
CA ALA A 26 -3.18 3.37 -6.80
C ALA A 26 -3.11 4.04 -5.41
N MET A 27 -2.82 5.34 -5.34
CA MET A 27 -2.80 6.10 -4.08
C MET A 27 -4.15 6.08 -3.35
N GLU A 28 -5.27 6.22 -4.08
CA GLU A 28 -6.61 6.10 -3.51
C GLU A 28 -6.91 4.69 -2.98
N THR A 29 -6.32 3.66 -3.58
CA THR A 29 -6.42 2.28 -3.09
C THR A 29 -5.66 2.12 -1.77
N VAL A 30 -4.45 2.68 -1.66
CA VAL A 30 -3.66 2.68 -0.42
C VAL A 30 -4.41 3.39 0.72
N LYS A 31 -5.08 4.52 0.46
CA LYS A 31 -5.88 5.24 1.47
C LYS A 31 -7.04 4.42 2.05
N ARG A 32 -7.55 3.44 1.31
CA ARG A 32 -8.62 2.52 1.75
C ARG A 32 -8.07 1.28 2.46
N GLY A 33 -6.75 1.09 2.45
CA GLY A 33 -6.04 0.02 3.14
C GLY A 33 -6.13 0.12 4.66
N THR A 34 -5.50 -0.82 5.34
CA THR A 34 -5.43 -0.82 6.82
C THR A 34 -4.18 -0.08 7.27
N VAL A 35 -4.22 0.49 8.46
CA VAL A 35 -3.17 1.42 8.91
C VAL A 35 -1.85 0.68 9.12
N ALA A 36 -0.75 1.27 8.66
CA ALA A 36 0.62 0.89 9.01
C ALA A 36 1.38 2.12 9.50
N ILE A 37 2.12 1.99 10.61
CA ILE A 37 2.87 3.07 11.25
C ILE A 37 4.32 2.61 11.45
N GLY A 38 5.27 3.48 11.14
CA GLY A 38 6.68 3.32 11.47
C GLY A 38 7.15 4.45 12.38
N ILE A 39 7.87 4.13 13.45
CA ILE A 39 8.51 5.10 14.35
C ILE A 39 10.01 4.83 14.35
N CYS A 40 10.80 5.87 14.11
CA CYS A 40 12.26 5.82 14.15
C CYS A 40 12.78 6.59 15.37
N SER A 41 13.72 5.99 16.09
CA SER A 41 14.46 6.59 17.20
C SER A 41 15.97 6.40 17.02
N LYS A 42 16.77 6.96 17.93
CA LYS A 42 18.23 6.74 17.96
C LYS A 42 18.61 5.29 18.28
N GLU A 43 17.70 4.54 18.89
CA GLU A 43 17.93 3.17 19.37
C GLU A 43 17.44 2.12 18.36
N GLY A 44 16.57 2.50 17.43
CA GLY A 44 16.07 1.59 16.40
C GLY A 44 14.77 2.06 15.75
N VAL A 45 14.09 1.12 15.10
CA VAL A 45 12.84 1.37 14.38
C VAL A 45 11.78 0.38 14.86
N ILE A 46 10.55 0.87 15.05
CA ILE A 46 9.37 0.07 15.34
C ILE A 46 8.38 0.22 14.18
N MET A 47 7.78 -0.89 13.77
CA MET A 47 6.67 -0.93 12.82
C MET A 47 5.46 -1.59 13.47
N ALA A 48 4.29 -1.01 13.26
CA ALA A 48 3.01 -1.53 13.75
C ALA A 48 1.98 -1.47 12.62
N VAL A 49 1.12 -2.48 12.54
CA VAL A 49 0.08 -2.60 11.51
C VAL A 49 -1.24 -2.95 12.17
N GLU A 50 -2.33 -2.39 11.65
CA GLU A 50 -3.67 -2.85 11.96
C GLU A 50 -3.96 -4.09 11.11
N GLU A 51 -4.27 -5.21 11.76
CA GLU A 51 -4.69 -6.44 11.11
C GLU A 51 -6.09 -6.83 11.62
N LYS A 52 -7.04 -7.01 10.70
CA LYS A 52 -8.41 -7.45 11.01
C LYS A 52 -8.54 -8.93 10.66
N PRO A 53 -8.43 -9.85 11.63
CA PRO A 53 -8.50 -11.28 11.36
C PRO A 53 -9.89 -11.67 10.88
N ARG A 54 -9.95 -12.60 9.94
CA ARG A 54 -11.20 -13.24 9.51
C ARG A 54 -11.48 -14.47 10.38
N ALA A 55 -12.76 -14.86 10.50
CA ALA A 55 -13.18 -15.97 11.36
C ALA A 55 -12.49 -17.32 11.06
N LEU A 56 -12.02 -17.52 9.83
CA LEU A 56 -11.32 -18.75 9.40
C LEU A 56 -9.82 -18.51 9.14
N GLN A 57 -9.28 -17.36 9.54
CA GLN A 57 -7.87 -17.03 9.39
C GLN A 57 -7.10 -17.52 10.61
N THR A 58 -6.00 -18.23 10.36
CA THR A 58 -5.02 -18.58 11.39
C THR A 58 -4.36 -17.32 11.93
N SER A 59 -4.46 -17.10 13.24
CA SER A 59 -4.01 -15.88 13.93
C SER A 59 -2.49 -15.76 14.10
N ASP A 60 -1.78 -16.84 13.83
CA ASP A 60 -0.43 -17.07 14.34
C ASP A 60 0.65 -16.42 13.44
N ILE A 61 0.24 -15.99 12.24
CA ILE A 61 1.12 -15.42 11.22
C ILE A 61 0.53 -14.08 10.78
N THR A 62 1.22 -12.98 11.10
CA THR A 62 0.86 -11.67 10.55
C THR A 62 1.01 -11.69 9.03
N GLN A 63 0.01 -11.17 8.32
CA GLN A 63 0.02 -11.08 6.87
C GLN A 63 0.62 -9.77 6.34
N LYS A 64 1.13 -8.90 7.23
CA LYS A 64 1.48 -7.52 6.86
C LYS A 64 2.87 -7.06 7.26
N ILE A 65 3.59 -7.79 8.13
CA ILE A 65 4.99 -7.50 8.47
C ILE A 65 5.87 -8.63 7.93
N PHE A 66 6.86 -8.26 7.12
CA PHE A 66 7.73 -9.20 6.42
C PHE A 66 9.19 -8.92 6.77
N GLN A 67 9.93 -9.96 7.11
CA GLN A 67 11.38 -9.90 7.18
C GLN A 67 11.96 -10.05 5.77
N VAL A 68 12.70 -9.04 5.31
CA VAL A 68 13.38 -9.06 4.00
C VAL A 68 14.83 -9.51 4.16
N ASP A 69 15.48 -9.11 5.25
CA ASP A 69 16.84 -9.50 5.64
C ASP A 69 16.94 -9.54 7.18
N PHE A 70 18.06 -10.03 7.72
CA PHE A 70 18.37 -10.02 9.15
C PHE A 70 18.21 -8.62 9.80
N HIS A 71 18.44 -7.56 9.03
CA HIS A 71 18.42 -6.17 9.50
C HIS A 71 17.38 -5.30 8.78
N ILE A 72 16.52 -5.90 7.95
CA ILE A 72 15.52 -5.17 7.13
C ILE A 72 14.16 -5.85 7.27
N GLY A 73 13.17 -5.06 7.69
CA GLY A 73 11.77 -5.46 7.69
C GLY A 73 10.90 -4.47 6.91
N VAL A 74 9.75 -4.94 6.43
CA VAL A 74 8.77 -4.15 5.69
C VAL A 74 7.38 -4.36 6.28
N ALA A 75 6.63 -3.28 6.41
CA ALA A 75 5.20 -3.31 6.74
C ALA A 75 4.37 -2.87 5.53
N ALA A 76 3.32 -3.62 5.20
CA ALA A 76 2.39 -3.30 4.12
C ALA A 76 1.09 -2.67 4.66
N ALA A 77 0.58 -1.65 3.97
CA ALA A 77 -0.68 -0.95 4.28
C ALA A 77 -1.83 -1.46 3.40
#